data_AF-A0A7E5VFN0-F1
#
_entry.id   AF-A0A7E5VFN0-F1
#
_cell.length_a   1.000
_cell.length_b   1.000
_cell.length_c   1.000
_cell.angle_alpha   90.00
_cell.angle_beta   90.00
_cell.angle_gamma   90.00
#
_symmetry.space_group_name_H-M   'P 1'
#
loop_
_entity.id
_entity.type
_entity.pdbx_description
1 polymer ?
#
loop_
_entity_poly.entity_id
_entity_poly.type
_entity_poly.pdbx_seq_one_letter_code
_entity_poly.pdbx_strand_id
1 'polypeptide(L)'
;MGLYTLFSYNVEVQFKSCLFSKAMLFTLFLTILTLILPFVVANKSRGFWLRTQKFYEQPNIHFTYEYLLVAESDDPSYSIVCNSMKGLVGSNLRNEEHCTEFQVHEHDVNSDGKVDLLDFKYYLDIPKERTITSIALILMLDFQLKTICPLHMQSLAVINREFVTPPSAFKYLGDLQFYQISHLPCKPNMINTKYNNSILFNYAKNGHNNIVDSILDTYFMREVSTLINTLYSRNQNGQTGSMQVQASVRVPEMEIRYTPSLMQELKWAWPQYLSLAAVFYWIFNKIRIFVFFNRLFMARRIVPWKKQSWK
;
A
#
# COMPACT_ATOMS: atom_id res chain seq x y z
N MET A 1 -50.01 47.22 24.68
CA MET A 1 -49.06 46.40 25.45
C MET A 1 -48.89 45.08 24.70
N GLY A 2 -47.72 44.81 24.12
CA GLY A 2 -47.47 43.58 23.36
C GLY A 2 -47.16 42.43 24.31
N LEU A 3 -47.93 41.35 24.25
CA LEU A 3 -47.66 40.15 25.04
C LEU A 3 -46.51 39.37 24.41
N TYR A 4 -45.45 39.11 25.18
CA TYR A 4 -44.34 38.24 24.79
C TYR A 4 -44.48 36.89 25.50
N THR A 5 -44.32 35.81 24.75
CA THR A 5 -44.29 34.46 25.31
C THR A 5 -42.97 34.25 26.07
N LEU A 6 -43.03 34.26 27.39
CA LEU A 6 -41.85 34.09 28.26
C LEU A 6 -41.38 32.64 28.36
N PHE A 7 -42.27 31.67 28.17
CA PHE A 7 -41.95 30.25 28.34
C PHE A 7 -42.90 29.36 27.55
N SER A 8 -42.36 28.27 27.01
CA SER A 8 -43.12 27.19 26.38
C SER A 8 -42.46 25.85 26.69
N TYR A 9 -43.26 24.84 27.00
CA TYR A 9 -42.79 23.47 27.20
C TYR A 9 -43.63 22.50 26.36
N ASN A 10 -43.03 21.37 25.97
CA ASN A 10 -43.70 20.36 25.16
C ASN A 10 -44.57 19.45 26.05
N VAL A 11 -45.79 19.16 25.61
CA VAL A 11 -46.68 18.19 26.28
C VAL A 11 -46.71 16.88 25.49
N GLU A 12 -46.47 15.76 26.18
CA GLU A 12 -46.51 14.44 25.59
C GLU A 12 -47.97 14.00 25.35
N VAL A 13 -48.28 13.61 24.11
CA VAL A 13 -49.57 13.02 23.72
C VAL A 13 -49.33 11.57 23.36
N GLN A 14 -49.97 10.65 24.10
CA GLN A 14 -49.79 9.22 23.89
C GLN A 14 -50.89 8.65 22.99
N PHE A 15 -50.51 7.81 22.04
CA PHE A 15 -51.42 7.02 21.22
C PHE A 15 -51.26 5.55 21.58
N LYS A 16 -52.32 4.93 22.10
CA LYS A 16 -52.31 3.51 22.49
C LYS A 16 -53.14 2.67 21.51
N SER A 17 -52.62 1.49 21.16
CA SER A 17 -53.28 0.50 20.30
C SER A 17 -53.00 -0.92 20.78
N CYS A 18 -53.82 -1.89 20.38
CA CYS A 18 -53.58 -3.31 20.66
C CYS A 18 -52.40 -3.88 19.83
N LEU A 19 -51.76 -4.93 20.33
CA LEU A 19 -50.54 -5.55 19.77
C LEU A 19 -50.70 -6.10 18.34
N PHE A 20 -51.91 -6.47 17.90
CA PHE A 20 -52.16 -7.00 16.54
C PHE A 20 -52.99 -6.05 15.66
N SER A 21 -53.02 -4.76 16.00
CA SER A 21 -53.79 -3.77 15.23
C SER A 21 -53.04 -3.30 13.97
N LYS A 22 -53.79 -2.83 12.95
CA LYS A 22 -53.22 -2.20 11.75
C LYS A 22 -52.29 -1.02 12.08
N ALA A 23 -52.59 -0.28 13.15
CA ALA A 23 -51.77 0.82 13.65
C ALA A 23 -50.40 0.34 14.15
N MET A 24 -50.36 -0.77 14.89
CA MET A 24 -49.14 -1.37 15.41
C MET A 24 -48.25 -1.89 14.29
N LEU A 25 -48.84 -2.61 13.31
CA LEU A 25 -48.13 -3.07 12.12
C LEU A 25 -47.55 -1.90 11.31
N PHE A 26 -48.32 -0.83 11.10
CA PHE A 26 -47.83 0.37 10.43
C PHE A 26 -46.67 1.03 11.18
N THR A 27 -46.75 1.17 12.50
CA THR A 27 -45.64 1.72 13.29
C THR A 27 -44.40 0.83 13.25
N LEU A 28 -44.58 -0.49 13.31
CA LEU A 28 -43.51 -1.47 13.21
C LEU A 28 -42.83 -1.41 11.84
N PHE A 29 -43.64 -1.33 10.77
CA PHE A 29 -43.15 -1.15 9.41
C PHE A 29 -42.33 0.15 9.28
N LEU A 30 -42.84 1.28 9.77
CA LEU A 30 -42.09 2.53 9.74
C LEU A 30 -40.82 2.48 10.60
N THR A 31 -40.80 1.79 11.75
CA THR A 31 -39.58 1.63 12.55
C THR A 31 -38.54 0.81 11.81
N ILE A 32 -38.95 -0.28 11.15
CA ILE A 32 -38.08 -1.11 10.32
C ILE A 32 -37.53 -0.28 9.17
N LEU A 33 -38.38 0.49 8.49
CA LEU A 33 -37.99 1.34 7.37
C LEU A 33 -37.00 2.44 7.79
N THR A 34 -37.19 3.02 8.98
CA THR A 34 -36.27 4.01 9.56
C THR A 34 -34.89 3.42 9.82
N LEU A 35 -34.79 2.13 10.13
CA LEU A 35 -33.51 1.45 10.42
C LEU A 35 -32.83 0.91 9.16
N ILE A 36 -33.60 0.34 8.22
CA ILE A 36 -33.08 -0.33 7.02
C ILE A 36 -32.75 0.66 5.90
N LEU A 37 -33.58 1.69 5.64
CA LEU A 37 -33.31 2.62 4.53
C LEU A 37 -31.97 3.35 4.65
N PRO A 38 -31.56 3.88 5.82
CA PRO A 38 -30.24 4.49 5.97
C PRO A 38 -29.12 3.53 5.59
N PHE A 39 -29.23 2.25 5.99
CA PHE A 39 -28.24 1.23 5.68
C PHE A 39 -28.17 0.93 4.18
N VAL A 40 -29.32 0.79 3.51
CA VAL A 40 -29.36 0.55 2.06
C VAL A 40 -28.76 1.72 1.29
N VAL A 41 -29.09 2.96 1.66
CA VAL A 41 -28.55 4.17 1.04
C VAL A 41 -27.04 4.27 1.28
N ALA A 42 -26.58 4.06 2.52
CA ALA A 42 -25.16 4.08 2.86
C ALA A 42 -24.38 3.04 2.04
N ASN A 43 -24.87 1.80 1.96
CA ASN A 43 -24.22 0.74 1.19
C ASN A 43 -24.15 1.06 -0.32
N LYS A 44 -25.21 1.67 -0.89
CA LYS A 44 -25.23 2.08 -2.30
C LYS A 44 -24.33 3.27 -2.61
N SER A 45 -24.06 4.14 -1.63
CA SER A 45 -23.18 5.30 -1.79
C SER A 45 -21.68 4.98 -1.87
N ARG A 46 -21.29 3.70 -1.76
CA ARG A 46 -19.90 3.19 -1.82
C ARG A 46 -18.95 3.71 -0.72
N GLY A 47 -19.41 4.54 0.20
CA GLY A 47 -18.63 5.01 1.34
C GLY A 47 -18.63 4.07 2.55
N PHE A 48 -19.59 3.13 2.61
CA PHE A 48 -19.83 2.29 3.78
C PHE A 48 -18.86 1.11 3.91
N TRP A 49 -18.49 0.49 2.79
CA TRP A 49 -17.61 -0.69 2.76
C TRP A 49 -16.43 -0.44 1.81
N LEU A 50 -15.35 0.13 2.35
CA LEU A 50 -14.16 0.46 1.59
C LEU A 50 -13.34 -0.81 1.34
N ARG A 51 -13.30 -1.27 0.09
CA ARG A 51 -12.54 -2.48 -0.29
C ARG A 51 -11.03 -2.29 -0.16
N THR A 52 -10.55 -1.06 -0.33
CA THR A 52 -9.13 -0.73 -0.40
C THR A 52 -8.88 0.61 0.28
N GLN A 53 -7.76 0.70 1.00
CA GLN A 53 -7.26 1.95 1.56
C GLN A 53 -5.78 2.10 1.22
N LYS A 54 -5.30 3.33 1.33
CA LYS A 54 -3.94 3.72 0.99
C LYS A 54 -3.35 4.45 2.18
N PHE A 55 -2.06 4.26 2.41
CA PHE A 55 -1.28 5.06 3.33
C PHE A 55 0.08 5.36 2.72
N TYR A 56 0.74 6.37 3.27
CA TYR A 56 2.09 6.73 2.89
C TYR A 56 3.02 6.35 4.03
N GLU A 57 4.11 5.68 3.69
CA GLU A 57 5.17 5.32 4.63
C GLU A 57 6.51 5.33 3.89
N GLN A 58 7.54 5.88 4.51
CA GLN A 58 8.92 5.65 4.09
C GLN A 58 9.41 4.35 4.72
N PRO A 59 9.74 3.33 3.90
CA PRO A 59 10.20 2.03 4.39
C PRO A 59 11.56 2.16 5.07
N ASN A 60 11.82 1.27 6.02
CA ASN A 60 13.17 1.08 6.53
C ASN A 60 13.90 0.12 5.59
N ILE A 61 14.99 0.59 4.99
CA ILE A 61 15.76 -0.17 4.00
C ILE A 61 17.21 -0.27 4.47
N HIS A 62 17.75 -1.47 4.44
CA HIS A 62 19.18 -1.71 4.65
C HIS A 62 19.75 -2.54 3.50
N PHE A 63 20.96 -2.22 3.09
CA PHE A 63 21.67 -3.03 2.11
C PHE A 63 22.16 -4.33 2.75
N THR A 64 21.83 -5.48 2.16
CA THR A 64 22.21 -6.79 2.73
C THR A 64 23.67 -7.17 2.47
N TYR A 65 24.44 -6.28 1.84
CA TYR A 65 25.80 -6.56 1.35
C TYR A 65 25.87 -7.68 0.28
N GLU A 66 24.72 -8.02 -0.31
CA GLU A 66 24.61 -8.93 -1.43
C GLU A 66 24.31 -8.13 -2.70
N TYR A 67 25.13 -8.31 -3.74
CA TYR A 67 24.92 -7.73 -5.05
C TYR A 67 25.36 -8.67 -6.16
N LEU A 68 24.80 -8.44 -7.35
CA LEU A 68 25.22 -9.05 -8.61
C LEU A 68 25.35 -7.95 -9.66
N LEU A 69 26.55 -7.78 -10.20
CA LEU A 69 26.85 -6.87 -11.29
C LEU A 69 27.34 -7.70 -12.47
N VAL A 70 26.63 -7.62 -13.59
CA VAL A 70 26.99 -8.25 -14.85
C VAL A 70 27.25 -7.16 -15.86
N ALA A 71 28.47 -7.08 -16.37
CA ALA A 71 28.85 -6.22 -17.47
C ALA A 71 29.13 -7.08 -18.71
N GLU A 72 28.34 -6.88 -19.75
CA GLU A 72 28.49 -7.59 -21.02
C GLU A 72 29.45 -6.80 -21.92
N SER A 73 30.35 -7.52 -22.60
CA SER A 73 31.29 -6.91 -23.53
C SER A 73 30.74 -6.87 -24.96
N ASP A 74 31.57 -6.43 -25.90
CA ASP A 74 31.35 -6.52 -27.35
C ASP A 74 31.14 -7.98 -27.83
N ASP A 75 31.74 -8.94 -27.13
CA ASP A 75 31.58 -10.36 -27.41
C ASP A 75 30.70 -11.01 -26.34
N PRO A 76 29.56 -11.61 -26.72
CA PRO A 76 28.62 -12.22 -25.78
C PRO A 76 29.24 -13.40 -25.01
N SER A 77 30.36 -13.95 -25.49
CA SER A 77 31.09 -15.04 -24.82
C SER A 77 31.89 -14.56 -23.61
N TYR A 78 32.12 -13.24 -23.49
CA TYR A 78 32.89 -12.62 -22.43
C TYR A 78 32.03 -11.60 -21.67
N SER A 79 31.67 -11.96 -20.44
CA SER A 79 31.03 -11.07 -19.48
C SER A 79 31.89 -10.97 -18.22
N ILE A 80 31.90 -9.79 -17.61
CA ILE A 80 32.49 -9.57 -16.29
C ILE A 80 31.35 -9.69 -15.29
N VAL A 81 31.49 -10.63 -14.34
CA VAL A 81 30.47 -10.86 -13.32
C VAL A 81 31.08 -10.65 -11.95
N CYS A 82 30.67 -9.56 -11.29
CA CYS A 82 31.06 -9.26 -9.92
C CYS A 82 29.92 -9.65 -8.98
N ASN A 83 30.22 -10.43 -7.96
CA ASN A 83 29.25 -10.84 -6.97
C ASN A 83 29.87 -10.86 -5.57
N SER A 84 29.07 -10.67 -4.53
CA SER A 84 29.47 -10.88 -3.13
C SER A 84 28.80 -12.11 -2.49
N MET A 85 28.30 -13.03 -3.32
CA MET A 85 27.27 -13.98 -2.94
C MET A 85 27.91 -15.32 -2.57
N LYS A 86 28.01 -15.60 -1.27
CA LYS A 86 28.69 -16.78 -0.70
C LYS A 86 28.19 -18.15 -1.22
N GLY A 87 27.02 -18.22 -1.84
CA GLY A 87 26.41 -19.45 -2.38
C GLY A 87 26.61 -19.69 -3.89
N LEU A 88 27.05 -18.68 -4.66
CA LEU A 88 27.32 -18.80 -6.11
C LEU A 88 28.78 -19.17 -6.42
N VAL A 89 29.62 -19.20 -5.39
CA VAL A 89 31.08 -19.48 -5.44
C VAL A 89 31.42 -20.89 -5.96
N GLY A 90 30.43 -21.78 -6.09
CA GLY A 90 30.65 -23.17 -6.51
C GLY A 90 30.69 -23.42 -8.03
N SER A 91 30.30 -22.47 -8.87
CA SER A 91 30.16 -22.71 -10.31
C SER A 91 30.98 -21.74 -11.15
N ASN A 92 32.30 -21.94 -11.28
CA ASN A 92 33.14 -21.39 -12.35
C ASN A 92 32.79 -19.95 -12.79
N LEU A 93 32.53 -19.03 -11.86
CA LEU A 93 32.27 -17.65 -12.24
C LEU A 93 33.60 -17.03 -12.63
N ARG A 94 33.75 -16.91 -13.95
CA ARG A 94 34.92 -16.32 -14.61
C ARG A 94 35.01 -14.85 -14.20
N ASN A 95 36.24 -14.36 -13.99
CA ASN A 95 36.59 -12.94 -14.05
C ASN A 95 36.29 -12.07 -12.80
N GLU A 96 36.26 -12.63 -11.58
CA GLU A 96 36.22 -11.79 -10.35
C GLU A 96 37.46 -10.88 -10.20
N GLU A 97 38.57 -11.21 -10.86
CA GLU A 97 39.80 -10.39 -10.90
C GLU A 97 39.59 -8.99 -11.50
N HIS A 98 38.53 -8.78 -12.29
CA HIS A 98 38.20 -7.51 -12.91
C HIS A 98 37.33 -6.59 -12.03
N CYS A 99 36.97 -7.07 -10.83
CA CYS A 99 36.12 -6.37 -9.87
C CYS A 99 37.00 -5.76 -8.77
N THR A 100 37.47 -4.54 -8.98
CA THR A 100 38.57 -3.96 -8.18
C THR A 100 38.11 -3.47 -6.82
N GLU A 101 37.06 -2.67 -6.77
CA GLU A 101 36.59 -2.06 -5.53
C GLU A 101 35.08 -1.82 -5.55
N PHE A 102 34.44 -2.08 -4.40
CA PHE A 102 33.04 -1.81 -4.15
C PHE A 102 32.89 -0.99 -2.86
N GLN A 103 32.33 0.22 -2.97
CA GLN A 103 32.04 1.10 -1.85
C GLN A 103 30.53 1.32 -1.73
N VAL A 104 30.02 1.27 -0.50
CA VAL A 104 28.62 1.53 -0.16
C VAL A 104 28.55 2.56 0.95
N HIS A 105 27.68 3.54 0.78
CA HIS A 105 27.35 4.51 1.81
C HIS A 105 25.84 4.60 1.95
N GLU A 106 25.35 4.35 3.16
CA GLU A 106 23.96 4.59 3.53
C GLU A 106 23.89 5.97 4.20
N HIS A 107 23.18 6.89 3.58
CA HIS A 107 23.02 8.26 4.07
C HIS A 107 21.65 8.45 4.68
N ASP A 108 21.63 8.92 5.92
CA ASP A 108 20.47 9.48 6.60
C ASP A 108 20.62 11.01 6.55
N VAL A 109 19.87 11.65 5.64
CA VAL A 109 20.02 13.08 5.34
C VAL A 109 19.27 13.92 6.36
N ASN A 110 18.16 13.40 6.88
CA ASN A 110 17.29 14.10 7.82
C ASN A 110 17.54 13.72 9.30
N SER A 111 18.43 12.76 9.56
CA SER A 111 18.79 12.22 10.88
C SER A 111 17.60 11.58 11.64
N ASP A 112 16.67 10.95 10.92
CA ASP A 112 15.50 10.28 11.50
C ASP A 112 15.72 8.79 11.85
N GLY A 113 16.92 8.27 11.56
CA GLY A 113 17.31 6.89 11.79
C GLY A 113 16.89 5.92 10.68
N LYS A 114 16.38 6.43 9.54
CA LYS A 114 16.12 5.67 8.33
C LYS A 114 17.11 6.04 7.23
N VAL A 115 17.31 5.13 6.29
CA VAL A 115 18.17 5.39 5.14
C VAL A 115 17.38 6.16 4.07
N ASP A 116 17.84 7.37 3.75
CA ASP A 116 17.26 8.23 2.72
C ASP A 116 17.90 8.01 1.34
N LEU A 117 19.20 7.72 1.32
CA LEU A 117 19.99 7.58 0.10
C LEU A 117 21.00 6.44 0.25
N LEU A 118 21.00 5.54 -0.72
CA LEU A 118 21.98 4.47 -0.88
C LEU A 118 22.92 4.84 -2.03
N ASP A 119 24.18 5.13 -1.71
CA ASP A 119 25.22 5.46 -2.67
C ASP A 119 26.19 4.30 -2.86
N PHE A 120 26.22 3.77 -4.08
CA PHE A 120 27.08 2.68 -4.51
C PHE A 120 28.11 3.19 -5.50
N LYS A 121 29.38 2.79 -5.31
CA LYS A 121 30.46 3.02 -6.26
C LYS A 121 31.16 1.70 -6.54
N TYR A 122 31.25 1.35 -7.82
CA TYR A 122 31.99 0.20 -8.30
C TYR A 122 33.09 0.67 -9.25
N TYR A 123 34.25 0.03 -9.13
CA TYR A 123 35.36 0.19 -10.06
C TYR A 123 35.61 -1.16 -10.74
N LEU A 124 35.52 -1.14 -12.07
CA LEU A 124 35.72 -2.29 -12.94
C LEU A 124 37.00 -2.09 -13.76
N ASP A 125 37.88 -3.07 -13.78
CA ASP A 125 39.05 -3.08 -14.66
C ASP A 125 38.72 -3.83 -15.95
N ILE A 126 38.71 -3.11 -17.07
CA ILE A 126 38.31 -3.65 -18.37
C ILE A 126 39.57 -4.00 -19.16
N PRO A 127 39.68 -5.22 -19.75
CA PRO A 127 40.76 -5.52 -20.67
C PRO A 127 40.84 -4.50 -21.82
N LYS A 128 42.05 -4.03 -22.15
CA LYS A 128 42.26 -2.95 -23.14
C LYS A 128 41.74 -3.25 -24.55
N GLU A 129 41.52 -4.52 -24.86
CA GLU A 129 41.04 -5.04 -26.14
C GLU A 129 39.51 -5.13 -26.22
N ARG A 130 38.81 -4.92 -25.10
CA ARG A 130 37.36 -5.13 -24.98
C ARG A 130 36.64 -3.85 -24.58
N THR A 131 35.35 -3.79 -24.92
CA THR A 131 34.47 -2.67 -24.55
C THR A 131 33.20 -3.18 -23.92
N ILE A 132 32.65 -2.46 -22.94
CA ILE A 132 31.37 -2.80 -22.31
C ILE A 132 30.22 -2.26 -23.15
N THR A 133 29.24 -3.11 -23.42
CA THR A 133 28.02 -2.81 -24.19
C THR A 133 26.81 -2.65 -23.28
N SER A 134 26.70 -3.44 -22.22
CA SER A 134 25.57 -3.38 -21.29
C SER A 134 26.03 -3.62 -19.85
N ILE A 135 25.26 -3.09 -18.89
CA ILE A 135 25.42 -3.37 -17.47
C ILE A 135 24.07 -3.67 -16.85
N ALA A 136 24.00 -4.80 -16.15
CA ALA A 136 22.92 -5.15 -15.24
C ALA A 136 23.46 -5.20 -13.81
N LEU A 137 23.01 -4.28 -12.97
CA LEU A 137 23.29 -4.23 -11.54
C LEU A 137 22.03 -4.60 -10.76
N ILE A 138 22.15 -5.62 -9.92
CA ILE A 138 21.11 -6.07 -9.00
C ILE A 138 21.65 -5.92 -7.58
N LEU A 139 20.98 -5.09 -6.80
CA LEU A 139 21.27 -4.85 -5.39
C LEU A 139 20.19 -5.53 -4.55
N MET A 140 20.60 -6.33 -3.57
CA MET A 140 19.65 -6.91 -2.61
C MET A 140 19.47 -5.98 -1.42
N LEU A 141 18.22 -5.73 -1.08
CA LEU A 141 17.81 -4.81 -0.02
C LEU A 141 16.93 -5.56 0.97
N ASP A 142 17.15 -5.30 2.25
CA ASP A 142 16.22 -5.67 3.32
C ASP A 142 15.15 -4.58 3.42
N PHE A 143 13.91 -4.92 3.06
CA PHE A 143 12.80 -3.97 2.97
C PHE A 143 11.78 -4.21 4.08
N GLN A 144 11.56 -3.20 4.92
CA GLN A 144 10.66 -3.29 6.07
C GLN A 144 9.65 -2.13 6.10
N LEU A 145 8.36 -2.48 6.18
CA LEU A 145 7.28 -1.58 6.58
C LEU A 145 6.90 -1.88 8.03
N LYS A 146 6.61 -0.85 8.83
CA LYS A 146 6.35 -0.98 10.27
C LYS A 146 5.00 -0.40 10.71
N THR A 147 4.38 0.51 9.96
CA THR A 147 3.24 1.29 10.47
C THR A 147 1.90 0.54 10.50
N ILE A 148 1.15 0.56 9.41
CA ILE A 148 -0.22 0.01 9.31
C ILE A 148 -0.18 -1.46 8.91
N CYS A 149 0.72 -1.79 7.98
CA CYS A 149 0.85 -3.12 7.42
C CYS A 149 2.30 -3.58 7.52
N PRO A 150 2.69 -4.24 8.62
CA PRO A 150 4.06 -4.65 8.78
C PRO A 150 4.39 -5.73 7.75
N LEU A 151 5.38 -5.44 6.91
CA LEU A 151 5.88 -6.29 5.84
C LEU A 151 7.38 -6.34 5.96
N HIS A 152 7.94 -7.54 5.92
CA HIS A 152 9.36 -7.77 5.85
C HIS A 152 9.65 -8.65 4.66
N MET A 153 10.44 -8.14 3.71
CA MET A 153 10.80 -8.87 2.51
C MET A 153 12.21 -8.54 2.07
N GLN A 154 12.85 -9.49 1.40
CA GLN A 154 14.05 -9.20 0.62
C GLN A 154 13.61 -8.66 -0.75
N SER A 155 13.95 -7.40 -1.00
CA SER A 155 13.64 -6.70 -2.23
C SER A 155 14.89 -6.53 -3.09
N LEU A 156 14.68 -6.19 -4.37
CA LEU A 156 15.74 -5.95 -5.34
C LEU A 156 15.67 -4.52 -5.86
N ALA A 157 16.82 -3.90 -5.95
CA ALA A 157 17.06 -2.68 -6.70
C ALA A 157 17.78 -3.07 -8.00
N VAL A 158 17.06 -3.03 -9.12
CA VAL A 158 17.55 -3.45 -10.44
C VAL A 158 17.83 -2.23 -11.30
N ILE A 159 19.05 -2.14 -11.81
CA ILE A 159 19.50 -1.10 -12.73
C ILE A 159 20.06 -1.82 -13.97
N ASN A 160 19.36 -1.70 -15.09
CA ASN A 160 19.82 -2.22 -16.36
C ASN A 160 20.06 -1.06 -17.33
N ARG A 161 21.23 -1.05 -17.99
CA ARG A 161 21.58 -0.02 -18.97
C ARG A 161 22.40 -0.58 -20.12
N GLU A 162 21.91 -0.33 -21.33
CA GLU A 162 22.65 -0.54 -22.57
C GLU A 162 23.36 0.75 -22.99
N PHE A 163 24.57 0.61 -23.51
CA PHE A 163 25.45 1.68 -23.95
C PHE A 163 25.63 1.61 -25.47
N VAL A 164 25.32 2.71 -26.15
CA VAL A 164 25.59 2.86 -27.60
C VAL A 164 27.08 3.11 -27.86
N THR A 165 27.76 3.76 -26.91
CA THR A 165 29.19 4.07 -26.96
C THR A 165 29.87 3.55 -25.70
N PRO A 166 31.08 2.95 -25.79
CA PRO A 166 31.81 2.42 -24.65
C PRO A 166 31.96 3.47 -23.53
N PRO A 167 31.37 3.24 -22.34
CA PRO A 167 31.45 4.18 -21.23
C PRO A 167 32.76 3.98 -20.44
N SER A 168 33.32 5.10 -19.98
CA SER A 168 34.38 5.13 -18.95
C SER A 168 33.81 5.38 -17.55
N ALA A 169 32.64 6.03 -17.46
CA ALA A 169 31.91 6.13 -16.21
C ALA A 169 30.41 6.12 -16.46
N PHE A 170 29.66 5.55 -15.52
CA PHE A 170 28.21 5.50 -15.52
C PHE A 170 27.69 6.05 -14.21
N LYS A 171 26.90 7.12 -14.27
CA LYS A 171 26.22 7.70 -13.11
C LYS A 171 24.72 7.53 -13.23
N TYR A 172 24.14 6.87 -12.25
CA TYR A 172 22.72 6.58 -12.16
C TYR A 172 22.15 7.17 -10.87
N LEU A 173 21.00 7.84 -10.98
CA LEU A 173 20.23 8.34 -9.86
C LEU A 173 18.75 8.01 -10.07
N GLY A 174 18.14 7.37 -9.08
CA GLY A 174 16.75 6.93 -9.16
C GLY A 174 16.07 6.86 -7.81
N ASP A 175 14.75 6.82 -7.84
CA ASP A 175 13.89 6.66 -6.65
C ASP A 175 13.42 5.21 -6.56
N LEU A 176 13.57 4.60 -5.38
CA LEU A 176 12.97 3.31 -5.11
C LEU A 176 11.45 3.46 -4.95
N GLN A 177 10.71 2.67 -5.71
CA GLN A 177 9.25 2.64 -5.71
C GLN A 177 8.74 1.26 -5.36
N PHE A 178 7.65 1.22 -4.61
CA PHE A 178 6.96 0.00 -4.26
C PHE A 178 5.91 -0.33 -5.32
N TYR A 179 6.05 -1.49 -5.94
CA TYR A 179 5.14 -1.98 -6.96
C TYR A 179 4.29 -3.10 -6.39
N GLN A 180 2.97 -2.93 -6.49
CA GLN A 180 1.99 -3.86 -5.94
C GLN A 180 1.01 -4.28 -7.04
N ILE A 181 0.91 -5.58 -7.27
CA ILE A 181 -0.11 -6.20 -8.12
C ILE A 181 -1.39 -6.42 -7.30
N SER A 182 -1.23 -6.91 -6.06
CA SER A 182 -2.33 -7.17 -5.12
C SER A 182 -2.25 -6.25 -3.91
N HIS A 183 -3.39 -6.03 -3.25
CA HIS A 183 -3.44 -5.28 -2.00
C HIS A 183 -2.82 -6.11 -0.88
N LEU A 184 -2.04 -5.48 0.00
CA LEU A 184 -1.46 -6.19 1.13
C LEU A 184 -2.57 -6.67 2.09
N PRO A 185 -2.60 -7.98 2.41
CA PRO A 185 -3.52 -8.53 3.39
C PRO A 185 -2.99 -8.23 4.80
N CYS A 186 -3.32 -7.06 5.33
CA CYS A 186 -2.85 -6.66 6.66
C CYS A 186 -3.67 -7.38 7.73
N LYS A 187 -2.99 -8.26 8.46
CA LYS A 187 -3.57 -8.93 9.63
C LYS A 187 -3.08 -8.22 10.90
N PRO A 188 -3.95 -8.01 11.90
CA PRO A 188 -3.54 -7.38 13.14
C PRO A 188 -2.44 -8.23 13.82
N ASN A 189 -1.41 -7.56 14.34
CA ASN A 189 -0.30 -8.14 15.11
C ASN A 189 0.52 -9.22 14.39
N MET A 190 0.48 -9.30 13.07
CA MET A 190 1.32 -10.23 12.30
C MET A 190 2.12 -9.50 11.24
N ILE A 191 3.43 -9.74 11.23
CA ILE A 191 4.34 -9.27 10.19
C ILE A 191 4.22 -10.23 9.00
N ASN A 192 3.98 -9.68 7.82
CA ASN A 192 4.00 -10.49 6.60
C ASN A 192 5.46 -10.74 6.20
N THR A 193 5.90 -12.00 6.28
CA THR A 193 7.27 -12.45 5.94
C THR A 193 7.29 -13.37 4.72
N LYS A 194 6.21 -13.42 3.92
CA LYS A 194 6.08 -14.32 2.75
C LYS A 194 7.27 -14.26 1.79
N TYR A 195 7.88 -13.08 1.65
CA TYR A 195 8.99 -12.81 0.74
C TYR A 195 10.33 -12.56 1.46
N ASN A 196 10.43 -12.92 2.74
CA ASN A 196 11.68 -12.86 3.53
C ASN A 196 12.50 -14.16 3.35
N ASN A 197 12.73 -14.54 2.10
CA ASN A 197 13.58 -15.68 1.76
C ASN A 197 14.64 -15.20 0.78
N SER A 198 15.86 -15.72 0.93
CA SER A 198 16.95 -15.49 -0.03
C SER A 198 16.54 -15.96 -1.42
N ILE A 199 16.36 -15.00 -2.33
CA ILE A 199 16.06 -15.24 -3.75
C ILE A 199 17.14 -16.15 -4.38
N LEU A 200 18.35 -16.08 -3.84
CA LEU A 200 19.57 -16.67 -4.37
C LEU A 200 19.69 -18.16 -4.13
N PHE A 201 19.22 -18.65 -2.98
CA PHE A 201 19.22 -20.08 -2.66
C PHE A 201 18.35 -20.89 -3.63
N ASN A 202 17.37 -20.24 -4.27
CA ASN A 202 16.47 -20.89 -5.23
C ASN A 202 17.13 -21.08 -6.60
N TYR A 203 18.03 -20.17 -7.02
CA TYR A 203 18.75 -20.29 -8.29
C TYR A 203 19.78 -21.43 -8.27
N ALA A 204 20.56 -21.54 -7.19
CA ALA A 204 21.61 -22.55 -7.06
C ALA A 204 21.12 -24.01 -7.28
N LYS A 205 19.81 -24.26 -7.21
CA LYS A 205 19.18 -25.57 -7.42
C LYS A 205 18.84 -25.89 -8.89
N ASN A 206 18.66 -24.90 -9.76
CA ASN A 206 18.06 -25.07 -11.10
C ASN A 206 19.03 -24.77 -12.27
N GLY A 207 20.33 -24.72 -12.00
CA GLY A 207 21.34 -24.04 -12.82
C GLY A 207 21.55 -24.53 -14.26
N HIS A 208 20.79 -24.00 -15.22
CA HIS A 208 21.10 -24.09 -16.66
C HIS A 208 20.72 -22.83 -17.49
N ASN A 209 20.24 -21.75 -16.86
CA ASN A 209 19.79 -20.52 -17.56
C ASN A 209 20.60 -19.29 -17.12
N ASN A 210 20.50 -18.19 -17.90
CA ASN A 210 21.05 -16.88 -17.53
C ASN A 210 20.69 -16.51 -16.08
N ILE A 211 21.71 -16.23 -15.28
CA ILE A 211 21.58 -15.95 -13.84
C ILE A 211 20.65 -14.75 -13.62
N VAL A 212 20.86 -13.67 -14.38
CA VAL A 212 20.08 -12.42 -14.29
C VAL A 212 18.60 -12.69 -14.57
N ASP A 213 18.28 -13.29 -15.71
CA ASP A 213 16.90 -13.52 -16.14
C ASP A 213 16.14 -14.39 -15.12
N SER A 214 16.75 -15.47 -14.64
CA SER A 214 16.11 -16.34 -13.66
C SER A 214 15.81 -15.65 -12.31
N ILE A 215 16.69 -14.76 -11.85
CA ILE A 215 16.48 -13.96 -10.64
C ILE A 215 15.34 -12.97 -10.88
N LEU A 216 15.35 -12.28 -12.01
CA LEU A 216 14.31 -11.29 -12.35
C LEU A 216 12.94 -11.96 -12.54
N ASP A 217 12.87 -13.09 -13.22
CA ASP A 217 11.63 -13.85 -13.42
C ASP A 217 11.02 -14.28 -12.10
N THR A 218 11.82 -14.88 -11.21
CA THR A 218 11.33 -15.31 -9.89
C THR A 218 10.92 -14.14 -9.00
N TYR A 219 11.58 -12.99 -9.15
CA TYR A 219 11.27 -11.78 -8.41
C TYR A 219 10.01 -11.08 -8.90
N PHE A 220 9.84 -10.92 -10.22
CA PHE A 220 8.69 -10.22 -10.80
C PHE A 220 7.42 -11.06 -10.84
N MET A 221 7.49 -12.37 -10.65
CA MET A 221 6.32 -13.24 -10.42
C MET A 221 5.68 -13.02 -9.04
N ARG A 222 6.30 -12.24 -8.15
CA ARG A 222 5.74 -11.89 -6.85
C ARG A 222 4.58 -10.90 -7.01
N GLU A 223 3.65 -10.94 -6.06
CA GLU A 223 2.53 -9.98 -6.02
C GLU A 223 3.00 -8.57 -5.62
N VAL A 224 4.16 -8.48 -4.97
CA VAL A 224 4.75 -7.26 -4.42
C VAL A 224 6.24 -7.26 -4.70
N SER A 225 6.73 -6.15 -5.24
CA SER A 225 8.14 -5.96 -5.59
C SER A 225 8.53 -4.48 -5.42
N THR A 226 9.82 -4.20 -5.55
CA THR A 226 10.35 -2.85 -5.68
C THR A 226 10.91 -2.64 -7.08
N LEU A 227 10.69 -1.44 -7.60
CA LEU A 227 11.22 -0.95 -8.87
C LEU A 227 12.04 0.31 -8.60
N ILE A 228 12.97 0.62 -9.49
CA ILE A 228 13.67 1.90 -9.45
C ILE A 228 13.15 2.77 -10.59
N ASN A 229 12.64 3.95 -10.25
CA ASN A 229 12.28 4.96 -11.22
C ASN A 229 13.50 5.83 -11.54
N THR A 230 13.92 5.85 -12.79
CA THR A 230 15.09 6.61 -13.26
C THR A 230 14.79 8.10 -13.20
N LEU A 231 15.60 8.87 -12.48
CA LEU A 231 15.53 10.34 -12.49
C LEU A 231 16.61 10.95 -13.37
N TYR A 232 17.82 10.43 -13.23
CA TYR A 232 18.97 10.90 -13.96
C TYR A 232 19.92 9.74 -14.26
N SER A 233 20.33 9.65 -15.52
CA SER A 233 21.26 8.63 -15.98
C SER A 233 22.20 9.29 -16.99
N ARG A 234 23.51 9.26 -16.71
CA ARG A 234 24.53 9.85 -17.58
C ARG A 234 25.72 8.92 -17.71
N ASN A 235 26.15 8.77 -18.95
CA ASN A 235 27.35 8.03 -19.31
C ASN A 235 28.44 9.04 -19.66
N GLN A 236 29.66 8.80 -19.20
CA GLN A 236 30.84 9.55 -19.60
C GLN A 236 31.67 8.67 -20.53
N ASN A 237 31.89 9.16 -21.73
CA ASN A 237 32.70 8.47 -22.74
C ASN A 237 34.17 8.84 -22.49
N GLY A 238 35.05 7.85 -22.54
CA GLY A 238 36.45 8.04 -22.21
C GLY A 238 37.29 6.84 -22.61
N GLN A 239 38.56 6.84 -22.19
CA GLN A 239 39.49 5.76 -22.54
C GLN A 239 39.06 4.43 -21.93
N THR A 240 39.25 3.37 -22.70
CA THR A 240 39.01 1.98 -22.31
C THR A 240 40.12 1.52 -21.37
N GLY A 241 39.76 0.83 -20.28
CA GLY A 241 40.72 0.27 -19.33
C GLY A 241 40.21 0.21 -17.89
N SER A 242 39.44 1.22 -17.47
CA SER A 242 38.71 1.16 -16.20
C SER A 242 37.35 1.84 -16.37
N MET A 243 36.35 1.34 -15.64
CA MET A 243 35.02 1.93 -15.62
C MET A 243 34.53 2.16 -14.20
N GLN A 244 34.09 3.37 -13.93
CA GLN A 244 33.45 3.73 -12.67
C GLN A 244 31.93 3.67 -12.81
N VAL A 245 31.26 2.83 -12.03
CA VAL A 245 29.80 2.80 -11.93
C VAL A 245 29.38 3.42 -10.60
N GLN A 246 28.68 4.55 -10.66
CA GLN A 246 28.07 5.21 -9.51
C GLN A 246 26.56 5.07 -9.60
N ALA A 247 25.95 4.42 -8.62
CA ALA A 247 24.50 4.29 -8.52
C ALA A 247 24.01 4.89 -7.20
N SER A 248 23.11 5.86 -7.28
CA SER A 248 22.51 6.56 -6.15
C SER A 248 21.01 6.26 -6.13
N VAL A 249 20.54 5.51 -5.14
CA VAL A 249 19.14 5.12 -5.00
C VAL A 249 18.54 5.85 -3.80
N ARG A 250 17.57 6.73 -4.05
CA ARG A 250 16.83 7.43 -2.99
C ARG A 250 15.66 6.59 -2.51
N VAL A 251 15.34 6.73 -1.23
CA VAL A 251 14.22 6.03 -0.57
C VAL A 251 13.17 7.06 -0.17
N PRO A 252 12.27 7.45 -1.08
CA PRO A 252 11.20 8.39 -0.76
C PRO A 252 10.07 7.72 0.05
N GLU A 253 9.17 8.54 0.56
CA GLU A 253 7.86 8.08 1.04
C GLU A 253 7.04 7.50 -0.12
N MET A 254 6.40 6.35 0.10
CA MET A 254 5.71 5.60 -0.96
C MET A 254 4.26 5.28 -0.60
N GLU A 255 3.40 5.24 -1.62
CA GLU A 255 1.98 4.87 -1.48
C GLU A 255 1.85 3.35 -1.36
N ILE A 256 1.30 2.87 -0.24
CA ILE A 256 1.03 1.45 -0.01
C ILE A 256 -0.48 1.22 0.05
N ARG A 257 -0.95 0.27 -0.74
CA ARG A 257 -2.36 -0.16 -0.81
C ARG A 257 -2.58 -1.41 0.00
N TYR A 258 -3.65 -1.40 0.79
CA TYR A 258 -4.00 -2.52 1.65
C TYR A 258 -5.51 -2.74 1.79
N THR A 259 -5.87 -3.92 2.28
CA THR A 259 -7.24 -4.27 2.63
C THR A 259 -7.52 -3.88 4.08
N PRO A 260 -8.48 -2.97 4.36
CA PRO A 260 -8.78 -2.58 5.73
C PRO A 260 -9.37 -3.72 6.53
N SER A 261 -9.22 -3.66 7.86
CA SER A 261 -9.85 -4.60 8.78
C SER A 261 -11.33 -4.27 8.99
N LEU A 262 -12.13 -5.26 9.38
CA LEU A 262 -13.56 -5.06 9.70
C LEU A 262 -13.78 -3.95 10.75
N MET A 263 -12.87 -3.83 11.72
CA MET A 263 -12.96 -2.78 12.75
C MET A 263 -12.70 -1.39 12.17
N GLN A 264 -11.76 -1.29 11.22
CA GLN A 264 -11.49 -0.04 10.51
C GLN A 264 -12.66 0.35 9.60
N GLU A 265 -13.28 -0.62 8.92
CA GLU A 265 -14.50 -0.38 8.15
C GLU A 265 -15.65 0.08 9.06
N LEU A 266 -15.85 -0.57 10.22
CA LEU A 266 -16.88 -0.18 11.18
C LEU A 266 -16.68 1.25 11.70
N LYS A 267 -15.43 1.66 11.97
CA LYS A 267 -15.05 3.03 12.37
C LYS A 267 -15.50 4.09 11.35
N TRP A 268 -15.50 3.76 10.06
CA TRP A 268 -15.94 4.69 9.01
C TRP A 268 -17.42 4.57 8.67
N ALA A 269 -18.01 3.40 8.90
CA ALA A 269 -19.41 3.11 8.63
C ALA A 269 -20.38 3.80 9.60
N TRP A 270 -20.07 3.85 10.90
CA TRP A 270 -21.02 4.35 11.91
C TRP A 270 -21.42 5.83 11.78
N PRO A 271 -20.57 6.80 11.41
CA PRO A 271 -20.98 8.19 11.28
C PRO A 271 -21.84 8.41 10.03
N GLN A 272 -21.56 7.68 8.94
CA GLN A 272 -22.37 7.69 7.72
C GLN A 272 -23.76 7.11 7.99
N TYR A 273 -23.83 6.03 8.76
CA TYR A 273 -25.10 5.44 9.16
C TYR A 273 -25.90 6.38 10.07
N LEU A 274 -25.29 6.93 11.13
CA LEU A 274 -25.96 7.80 12.08
C LEU A 274 -26.49 9.10 11.44
N SER A 275 -25.71 9.70 10.53
CA SER A 275 -26.14 10.93 9.84
C SER A 275 -27.38 10.69 8.97
N LEU A 276 -27.41 9.59 8.21
CA LEU A 276 -28.58 9.20 7.43
C LEU A 276 -29.75 8.79 8.34
N ALA A 277 -29.49 8.01 9.39
CA ALA A 277 -30.53 7.56 10.32
C ALA A 277 -31.24 8.73 11.00
N ALA A 278 -30.53 9.81 11.35
CA ALA A 278 -31.15 11.01 11.93
C ALA A 278 -32.15 11.68 10.95
N VAL A 279 -31.78 11.79 9.67
CA VAL A 279 -32.65 12.37 8.64
C VAL A 279 -33.89 11.50 8.42
N PHE A 280 -33.71 10.19 8.22
CA PHE A 280 -34.82 9.27 8.04
C PHE A 280 -35.72 9.21 9.28
N TYR A 281 -35.16 9.23 10.49
CA TYR A 281 -35.92 9.30 11.73
C TYR A 281 -36.78 10.55 11.77
N TRP A 282 -36.23 11.72 11.42
CA TRP A 282 -36.99 12.96 11.37
C TRP A 282 -38.15 12.89 10.36
N ILE A 283 -37.90 12.42 9.13
CA ILE A 283 -38.92 12.28 8.08
C ILE A 283 -40.03 11.32 8.53
N PHE A 284 -39.68 10.13 9.00
CA PHE A 284 -40.67 9.13 9.42
C PHE A 284 -41.43 9.54 10.68
N ASN A 285 -40.79 10.27 11.60
CA ASN A 285 -41.49 10.82 12.75
C ASN A 285 -42.55 11.85 12.31
N LYS A 286 -42.25 12.71 11.33
CA LYS A 286 -43.24 13.63 10.74
C LYS A 286 -44.41 12.88 10.09
N ILE A 287 -44.13 11.80 9.35
CA ILE A 287 -45.16 10.94 8.76
C ILE A 287 -46.03 10.30 9.85
N ARG A 288 -45.44 9.78 10.94
CA ARG A 288 -46.20 9.21 12.07
C ARG A 288 -47.12 10.24 12.70
N ILE A 289 -46.60 11.44 12.99
CA ILE A 289 -47.37 12.54 13.57
C ILE A 289 -48.57 12.85 12.66
N PHE A 290 -48.35 12.98 11.34
CA PHE A 290 -49.42 13.24 10.38
C PHE A 290 -50.50 12.15 10.38
N VAL A 291 -50.09 10.88 10.35
CA VAL A 291 -51.01 9.73 10.29
C VAL A 291 -51.88 9.61 11.54
N PHE A 292 -51.29 9.74 12.73
CA PHE A 292 -52.03 9.63 13.99
C PHE A 292 -52.85 10.87 14.33
N PHE A 293 -52.39 12.06 13.93
CA PHE A 293 -53.15 13.29 14.10
C PHE A 293 -54.41 13.29 13.23
N ASN A 294 -54.29 12.84 11.97
CA ASN A 294 -55.41 12.73 11.03
C ASN A 294 -56.29 11.49 11.26
N ARG A 295 -55.99 10.67 12.27
CA ARG A 295 -56.73 9.44 12.61
C ARG A 295 -56.91 8.46 11.45
N LEU A 296 -55.93 8.35 10.56
CA LEU A 296 -55.96 7.39 9.45
C LEU A 296 -55.96 5.93 9.95
N PHE A 297 -55.42 5.70 11.15
CA PHE A 297 -55.53 4.43 11.87
C PHE A 297 -56.20 4.63 13.23
N MET A 298 -56.91 3.59 13.67
CA MET A 298 -57.63 3.59 14.94
C MET A 298 -56.63 3.44 16.09
N ALA A 299 -56.40 4.53 16.82
CA ALA A 299 -55.57 4.58 18.02
C ALA A 299 -56.23 5.47 19.07
N ARG A 300 -56.17 5.07 20.35
CA ARG A 300 -56.73 5.84 21.46
C ARG A 300 -55.75 6.95 21.82
N ARG A 301 -56.12 8.20 21.52
CA ARG A 301 -55.38 9.39 21.95
C ARG A 301 -55.62 9.65 23.43
N ILE A 302 -54.57 9.62 24.23
CA ILE A 302 -54.57 9.96 25.65
C ILE A 302 -53.87 11.31 25.77
N VAL A 303 -54.61 12.27 26.30
CA VAL A 303 -54.16 13.64 26.50
C VAL A 303 -54.09 13.88 28.01
N PRO A 304 -52.97 14.37 28.56
CA PRO A 304 -52.73 14.36 30.01
C PRO A 304 -53.74 15.19 30.82
N TRP A 305 -54.39 16.19 30.22
CA TRP A 305 -55.35 17.06 30.91
C TRP A 305 -56.83 16.63 30.78
N LYS A 306 -57.15 15.56 30.03
CA LYS A 306 -58.54 15.07 29.90
C LYS A 306 -58.76 13.90 30.87
N LYS A 307 -59.55 14.10 31.93
CA LYS A 307 -59.95 13.02 32.86
C LYS A 307 -60.50 11.83 32.06
N GLN A 308 -59.94 10.64 32.29
CA GLN A 308 -60.47 9.40 31.71
C GLN A 308 -61.85 9.13 32.32
N SER A 309 -62.92 9.53 31.63
CA SER A 309 -64.26 9.02 31.94
C SER A 309 -64.32 7.57 31.50
N TRP A 310 -64.27 6.65 32.47
CA TRP A 310 -64.58 5.24 32.25
C TRP A 310 -66.08 5.12 32.02
N LYS A 311 -66.46 4.85 30.77
CA LYS A 311 -67.70 4.17 30.37
C LYS A 311 -67.31 3.20 29.27
#